data_AF-A0AAJ2P176-F1
#
_entry.id   AF-A0AAJ2P176-F1
#
_cell.length_a   1.000
_cell.length_b   1.000
_cell.length_c   1.000
_cell.angle_alpha   90.00
_cell.angle_beta   90.00
_cell.angle_gamma   90.00
#
_symmetry.space_group_name_H-M   'P 1'
#
loop_
_entity.id
_entity.type
_entity.pdbx_description
1 polymer ?
#
loop_
_entity_poly.entity_id
_entity_poly.type
_entity_poly.pdbx_seq_one_letter_code
_entity_poly.pdbx_strand_id
1 'polypeptide(L)'
;MVDNSRSEKEHKEPEFIVDEDEQAKNEALRARINELAAKQKTSKGLTEAEKKEQKQLRQKFLENFRKTFRSQVEMLQVFDKNGKEVTPKKVIDIQKKKGLR
;
A
#
# COMPACT_ATOMS: atom_id res chain seq x y z
N MET A 1 -23.95 -44.03 -2.53
CA MET A 1 -23.90 -43.10 -3.68
C MET A 1 -23.19 -41.85 -3.20
N VAL A 2 -22.27 -41.35 -4.03
CA VAL A 2 -21.09 -40.57 -3.66
C VAL A 2 -21.42 -39.26 -2.95
N ASP A 3 -20.86 -39.09 -1.76
CA ASP A 3 -20.72 -37.81 -1.06
C ASP A 3 -19.95 -36.83 -1.94
N ASN A 4 -20.53 -35.66 -2.19
CA ASN A 4 -19.72 -34.50 -2.53
C ASN A 4 -20.36 -33.26 -1.90
N SER A 5 -20.28 -33.25 -0.57
CA SER A 5 -20.27 -32.06 0.26
C SER A 5 -19.38 -31.03 -0.44
N ARG A 6 -20.01 -30.09 -1.15
CA ARG A 6 -19.34 -28.96 -1.76
C ARG A 6 -18.77 -28.15 -0.61
N SER A 7 -17.52 -28.46 -0.26
CA SER A 7 -16.75 -27.74 0.74
C SER A 7 -16.85 -26.26 0.38
N GLU A 8 -17.61 -25.52 1.15
CA GLU A 8 -17.49 -24.08 1.25
C GLU A 8 -16.03 -23.85 1.64
N LYS A 9 -15.18 -23.62 0.64
CA LYS A 9 -13.85 -23.12 0.89
C LYS A 9 -14.09 -21.82 1.60
N GLU A 10 -13.83 -21.79 2.91
CA GLU A 10 -13.74 -20.57 3.69
C GLU A 10 -12.84 -19.64 2.88
N HIS A 11 -13.46 -18.67 2.20
CA HIS A 11 -12.75 -17.50 1.72
C HIS A 11 -12.42 -16.74 2.99
N LYS A 12 -11.39 -17.20 3.70
CA LYS A 12 -10.79 -16.44 4.78
C LYS A 12 -10.30 -15.18 4.09
N GLU A 13 -10.98 -14.06 4.33
CA GLU A 13 -10.48 -12.76 3.91
C GLU A 13 -9.02 -12.72 4.34
N PRO A 14 -8.08 -12.32 3.48
CA PRO A 14 -6.71 -12.16 3.93
C PRO A 14 -6.78 -11.13 5.05
N GLU A 15 -6.61 -11.59 6.30
CA GLU A 15 -6.35 -10.71 7.42
C GLU A 15 -5.06 -10.00 7.05
N PHE A 16 -5.22 -8.81 6.48
CA PHE A 16 -4.12 -7.92 6.23
C PHE A 16 -3.67 -7.54 7.63
N ILE A 17 -2.65 -8.22 8.15
CA ILE A 17 -2.01 -7.87 9.41
C ILE A 17 -1.37 -6.50 9.16
N VAL A 18 -2.17 -5.46 9.37
CA VAL A 18 -1.70 -4.10 9.45
C VAL A 18 -1.26 -3.93 10.89
N ASP A 19 0.05 -3.85 11.09
CA ASP A 19 0.59 -3.32 12.33
C ASP A 19 -0.06 -1.94 12.54
N GLU A 20 -1.05 -1.84 13.45
CA GLU A 20 -1.81 -0.61 13.72
C GLU A 20 -0.85 0.55 14.01
N ASP A 21 0.28 0.25 14.67
CA ASP A 21 1.38 1.16 14.95
C ASP A 21 1.98 1.80 13.69
N GLU A 22 2.12 1.07 12.58
CA GLU A 22 2.66 1.60 11.32
C GLU A 22 1.63 2.44 10.57
N GLN A 23 0.33 2.11 10.66
CA GLN A 23 -0.72 2.96 10.12
C GLN A 23 -0.79 4.30 10.86
N ALA A 24 -0.79 4.27 12.20
CA ALA A 24 -0.81 5.46 13.03
C ALA A 24 0.39 6.38 12.75
N LYS A 25 1.60 5.81 12.59
CA LYS A 25 2.80 6.57 12.20
C LYS A 25 2.64 7.23 10.83
N ASN A 26 2.12 6.52 9.83
CA ASN A 26 1.91 7.09 8.50
C ASN A 26 0.84 8.18 8.48
N GLU A 27 -0.21 8.04 9.29
CA GLU A 27 -1.24 9.07 9.45
C GLU A 27 -0.66 10.32 10.13
N ALA A 28 0.12 10.16 11.19
CA ALA A 28 0.83 11.25 11.83
C ALA A 28 1.79 11.99 10.88
N LEU A 29 2.53 11.25 10.03
CA LEU A 29 3.39 11.85 9.00
C LEU A 29 2.56 12.67 8.00
N ARG A 30 1.42 12.15 7.54
CA ARG A 30 0.53 12.86 6.60
C ARG A 30 -0.05 14.12 7.23
N ALA A 31 -0.52 14.03 8.48
CA ALA A 31 -1.07 15.18 9.20
C ALA A 31 -0.05 16.32 9.27
N ARG A 32 1.18 16.01 9.68
CA ARG A 32 2.26 17.01 9.76
C ARG A 32 2.63 17.59 8.39
N ILE A 33 2.69 16.76 7.34
CA ILE A 33 2.94 17.24 5.97
C ILE A 33 1.83 18.20 5.52
N ASN A 34 0.58 17.92 5.85
CA ASN A 34 -0.57 18.76 5.52
C ASN A 34 -0.53 20.10 6.27
N GLU A 35 -0.17 20.10 7.56
CA GLU A 35 0.05 21.32 8.34
C GLU A 35 1.12 22.22 7.69
N LEU A 36 2.29 21.65 7.35
CA LEU A 36 3.36 22.38 6.69
C LEU A 36 2.94 22.87 5.30
N ALA A 37 2.16 22.09 4.56
CA ALA A 37 1.62 22.49 3.27
C ALA A 37 0.57 23.61 3.40
N ALA A 38 -0.24 23.62 4.47
CA ALA A 38 -1.18 24.70 4.75
C ALA A 38 -0.42 25.99 5.10
N LYS A 39 0.62 25.91 5.95
CA LYS A 39 1.51 27.04 6.25
C LYS A 39 2.19 27.59 4.99
N GLN A 40 2.66 26.72 4.10
CA GLN A 40 3.28 27.13 2.83
C GLN A 40 2.37 28.00 1.96
N LYS A 41 1.05 27.79 2.03
CA LYS A 41 0.06 28.56 1.28
C LYS A 41 -0.24 29.93 1.91
N THR A 42 0.22 30.19 3.14
CA THR A 42 0.07 31.49 3.79
C THR A 42 1.11 32.49 3.28
N SER A 43 0.84 33.78 3.46
CA SER A 43 1.75 34.87 3.06
C SER A 43 3.12 34.84 3.75
N LYS A 44 3.21 34.26 4.95
CA LYS A 44 4.48 34.06 5.68
C LYS A 44 5.33 32.92 5.10
N GLY A 45 4.71 31.99 4.37
CA GLY A 45 5.38 30.84 3.77
C GLY A 45 6.01 29.87 4.78
N LEU A 46 6.92 29.03 4.30
CA LEU A 46 7.75 28.12 5.12
C LEU A 46 9.12 28.72 5.35
N THR A 47 9.62 28.60 6.58
CA THR A 47 11.03 28.84 6.90
C THR A 47 11.93 27.79 6.24
N GLU A 48 13.23 28.05 6.10
CA GLU A 48 14.17 27.06 5.52
C GLU A 48 14.24 25.77 6.33
N ALA A 49 14.16 25.87 7.67
CA ALA A 49 14.11 24.72 8.57
C ALA A 49 12.86 23.87 8.32
N GLU A 50 11.68 24.50 8.23
CA GLU A 50 10.43 23.78 7.95
C GLU A 50 10.39 23.19 6.53
N LYS A 51 11.01 23.84 5.53
CA LYS A 51 11.16 23.25 4.18
C LYS A 51 11.99 21.96 4.23
N LYS A 52 13.08 21.94 5.00
CA LYS A 52 13.92 20.77 5.19
C LYS A 52 13.15 19.65 5.92
N GLU A 53 12.42 20.00 6.98
CA GLU A 53 11.52 19.08 7.69
C GLU A 53 10.47 18.49 6.74
N GLN A 54 9.76 19.33 5.99
CA GLN A 54 8.72 18.90 5.04
C GLN A 54 9.28 17.93 4.00
N LYS A 55 10.48 18.20 3.47
CA LYS A 55 11.15 17.32 2.50
C LYS A 55 11.47 15.95 3.13
N GLN A 56 12.03 15.93 4.34
CA GLN A 56 12.33 14.70 5.07
C GLN A 56 11.07 13.88 5.36
N LEU A 57 10.01 14.54 5.85
CA LEU A 57 8.73 13.89 6.14
C LEU A 57 8.09 13.29 4.87
N ARG A 58 8.11 14.04 3.75
CA ARG A 58 7.60 13.54 2.46
C ARG A 58 8.38 12.34 1.95
N GLN A 59 9.70 12.35 2.10
CA GLN A 59 10.53 11.21 1.69
C GLN A 59 10.17 9.96 2.50
N LYS A 60 10.09 10.09 3.83
CA LYS A 60 9.70 8.97 4.72
C LYS A 60 8.30 8.43 4.38
N PHE A 61 7.34 9.32 4.15
CA PHE A 61 5.99 8.93 3.73
C PHE A 61 5.99 8.15 2.41
N LEU A 62 6.73 8.63 1.40
CA LEU A 62 6.82 7.97 0.09
C LEU A 62 7.51 6.61 0.15
N GLU A 63 8.52 6.45 1.01
CA GLU A 63 9.18 5.15 1.22
C GLU A 63 8.20 4.13 1.80
N ASN A 64 7.46 4.50 2.84
CA ASN A 64 6.43 3.67 3.45
C ASN A 64 5.30 3.35 2.45
N PHE A 65 4.81 4.35 1.72
CA PHE A 65 3.79 4.18 0.70
C PHE A 65 4.24 3.23 -0.42
N ARG A 66 5.48 3.35 -0.90
CA ARG A 66 6.02 2.43 -1.93
C ARG A 66 6.11 1.00 -1.41
N LYS A 67 6.47 0.80 -0.15
CA LYS A 67 6.53 -0.53 0.48
C LYS A 67 5.14 -1.17 0.52
N THR A 68 4.14 -0.44 1.03
CA THR A 68 2.76 -0.94 1.13
C THR A 68 2.15 -1.17 -0.25
N PHE A 69 2.35 -0.25 -1.19
CA PHE A 69 1.84 -0.37 -2.55
C PHE A 69 2.42 -1.57 -3.30
N ARG A 70 3.73 -1.85 -3.18
CA ARG A 70 4.34 -3.05 -3.77
C ARG A 70 3.71 -4.32 -3.21
N SER A 71 3.54 -4.41 -1.90
CA SER A 71 2.90 -5.56 -1.26
C SER A 71 1.49 -5.78 -1.81
N GLN A 72 0.68 -4.72 -1.91
CA GLN A 72 -0.67 -4.79 -2.47
C GLN A 72 -0.66 -5.28 -3.93
N VAL A 73 0.19 -4.69 -4.79
CA VAL A 73 0.30 -5.10 -6.20
C VAL A 73 0.72 -6.56 -6.35
N GLU A 74 1.61 -7.04 -5.48
CA GLU A 74 2.08 -8.43 -5.49
C GLU A 74 1.00 -9.43 -5.08
N MET A 75 -0.03 -9.03 -4.36
CA MET A 75 -1.15 -9.90 -3.97
C MET A 75 -2.31 -9.92 -4.98
N LEU A 76 -2.37 -8.93 -5.87
CA LEU A 76 -3.47 -8.79 -6.83
C LEU A 76 -3.22 -9.62 -8.11
N GLN A 77 -4.32 -10.11 -8.69
CA GLN A 77 -4.34 -10.72 -10.02
C GLN A 77 -5.25 -9.88 -10.91
N VAL A 78 -4.78 -9.54 -12.11
CA VAL A 78 -5.52 -8.66 -13.02
C VAL A 78 -6.10 -9.51 -14.14
N PHE A 79 -7.42 -9.43 -14.33
CA PHE A 79 -8.14 -10.12 -15.39
C PHE A 79 -8.77 -9.10 -16.34
N ASP A 80 -8.72 -9.39 -17.64
CA ASP A 80 -9.41 -8.61 -18.66
C ASP A 80 -10.93 -8.91 -18.64
N LYS A 81 -11.73 -8.10 -19.34
CA LYS A 81 -13.20 -8.26 -19.47
C LYS A 81 -13.62 -9.65 -19.98
N ASN A 82 -12.72 -10.32 -20.68
CA ASN A 82 -12.90 -11.68 -21.21
C ASN A 82 -12.52 -12.79 -20.20
N GLY A 83 -12.16 -12.44 -18.96
CA GLY A 83 -11.73 -13.39 -17.92
C GLY A 83 -10.31 -13.93 -18.08
N LYS A 84 -9.54 -13.44 -19.07
CA LYS A 84 -8.13 -13.81 -19.25
C LYS A 84 -7.24 -13.07 -18.26
N GLU A 85 -6.36 -13.80 -17.56
CA GLU A 85 -5.36 -13.18 -16.71
C GLU A 85 -4.36 -12.37 -17.56
N VAL A 86 -4.26 -11.07 -17.24
CA VAL A 86 -3.35 -10.10 -17.86
C VAL A 86 -2.40 -9.48 -16.85
N THR A 87 -2.20 -10.15 -15.70
CA THR A 87 -1.20 -9.76 -14.70
C THR A 87 0.18 -9.62 -15.38
N PRO A 88 0.88 -8.48 -15.21
CA PRO A 88 2.19 -8.28 -15.82
C PRO A 88 3.18 -9.38 -15.41
N LYS A 89 3.98 -9.89 -16.35
CA LYS A 89 4.95 -10.99 -16.13
C LYS A 89 5.84 -10.77 -14.90
N LYS A 90 6.31 -9.54 -14.70
CA LYS A 90 7.14 -9.17 -13.54
C LYS A 90 6.48 -9.48 -12.20
N VAL A 91 5.17 -9.23 -12.08
CA VAL A 91 4.41 -9.49 -10.85
C VAL A 91 4.23 -11.00 -10.65
N ILE A 92 3.94 -11.73 -11.73
CA ILE A 92 3.83 -13.21 -11.72
C ILE A 92 5.15 -13.85 -11.25
N ASP A 93 6.29 -13.38 -11.77
CA ASP A 93 7.61 -13.90 -11.40
C ASP A 93 7.92 -13.65 -9.92
N ILE A 94 7.52 -12.49 -9.38
CA ILE A 94 7.67 -12.16 -7.96
C ILE A 94 6.78 -13.07 -7.10
N GLN A 95 5.53 -13.29 -7.51
CA GLN A 95 4.59 -14.19 -6.81
C GLN A 95 5.13 -15.63 -6.73
N LYS A 96 5.65 -16.16 -7.86
CA LYS A 96 6.27 -17.50 -7.91
C LYS A 96 7.49 -17.60 -6.99
N LYS A 97 8.38 -16.60 -7.01
CA LYS A 97 9.55 -16.57 -6.11
C LYS A 97 9.18 -16.57 -4.63
N LYS A 98 8.02 -16.01 -4.30
CA LYS A 98 7.48 -15.93 -2.93
C LYS A 98 6.60 -17.14 -2.55
N GLY A 99 6.37 -18.10 -3.46
CA GLY A 99 5.53 -19.28 -3.20
C GLY A 99 4.03 -18.99 -3.12
N LEU A 100 3.57 -17.84 -3.64
CA LEU A 100 2.14 -17.49 -3.71
C LEU A 100 1.41 -18.22 -4.85
N ARG A 101 2.16 -18.90 -5.72
CA ARG A 101 1.70 -19.60 -6.93
C ARG A 101 2.57 -20.81 -7.21
#